data_AF-A0A4P5VN77-F1
#
_entry.id   AF-A0A4P5VN77-F1
#
_cell.length_a   1.000
_cell.length_b   1.000
_cell.length_c   1.000
_cell.angle_alpha   90.00
_cell.angle_beta   90.00
_cell.angle_gamma   90.00
#
_symmetry.space_group_name_H-M   'P 1'
#
loop_
_entity.id
_entity.type
_entity.pdbx_description
1 polymer ?
#
loop_
_entity_poly.entity_id
_entity_poly.type
_entity_poly.pdbx_seq_one_letter_code
_entity_poly.pdbx_strand_id
1 'polypeptide(L)'
;MKVEIDLDDIFRDEDGNPEESLDELIRRQVVARLTDDYRKRLFTKFDEELAAIIQAQIKEALQSRMPSLVDDIMNAEYTPVDGYGRAMASTNFKSAIIREISSELKYAPKTYQSEQNAFTTAVKGVVAEQPKAFKEEFTAQIDDTFKRDALAFAVQKLGERLGLRLGL
;
A
#
# COMPACT_ATOMS: atom_id res chain seq x y z
N MET A 1 -85.18 -33.37 29.47
CA MET A 1 -84.41 -33.24 28.22
C MET A 1 -82.99 -32.88 28.60
N LYS A 2 -82.03 -33.78 28.38
CA LYS A 2 -80.60 -33.47 28.51
C LYS A 2 -80.11 -33.13 27.11
N VAL A 3 -79.60 -31.92 26.94
CA VAL A 3 -78.92 -31.51 25.71
C VAL A 3 -77.45 -31.79 25.97
N GLU A 4 -76.96 -32.89 25.41
CA GLU A 4 -75.53 -33.18 25.34
C GLU A 4 -75.04 -32.55 24.05
N ILE A 5 -74.23 -31.49 24.16
CA ILE A 5 -73.59 -30.85 23.00
C ILE A 5 -72.34 -31.68 22.73
N ASP A 6 -72.38 -32.47 21.66
CA ASP A 6 -71.25 -33.23 21.17
C ASP A 6 -70.29 -32.25 20.47
N LEU A 7 -69.05 -32.18 20.96
CA LEU A 7 -68.06 -31.19 20.50
C LEU A 7 -67.56 -31.49 19.07
N ASP A 8 -67.84 -32.70 18.57
CA ASP A 8 -67.56 -33.12 17.19
C ASP A 8 -68.48 -32.48 16.13
N ASP A 9 -69.57 -31.83 16.57
CA ASP A 9 -70.53 -31.14 15.69
C ASP A 9 -70.08 -29.70 15.33
N ILE A 10 -69.02 -29.21 15.97
CA ILE A 10 -68.49 -27.85 15.78
C ILE A 10 -67.38 -27.81 14.72
N PHE A 11 -66.81 -28.96 14.34
CA PHE A 11 -65.59 -29.05 13.50
C PHE A 11 -65.82 -29.75 12.15
N ARG A 12 -67.02 -29.68 11.59
CA ARG A 12 -67.34 -30.19 10.24
C ARG A 12 -67.73 -29.05 9.32
N ASP A 13 -67.28 -29.13 8.07
CA ASP A 13 -67.70 -28.21 7.00
C ASP A 13 -69.15 -28.47 6.58
N GLU A 14 -69.74 -27.57 5.77
CA GLU A 14 -71.13 -27.71 5.25
C GLU A 14 -71.36 -28.98 4.42
N ASP A 15 -70.30 -29.72 4.05
CA ASP A 15 -70.35 -30.98 3.28
C ASP A 15 -70.05 -32.23 4.14
N GLY A 16 -69.92 -32.08 5.46
CA GLY A 16 -69.81 -33.19 6.42
C GLY A 16 -68.46 -33.90 6.46
N ASN A 17 -67.40 -33.30 5.91
CA ASN A 17 -66.04 -33.79 6.05
C ASN A 17 -65.43 -33.26 7.37
N PRO A 18 -64.63 -34.06 8.09
CA PRO A 18 -63.90 -33.56 9.24
C PRO A 18 -62.92 -32.49 8.76
N GLU A 19 -63.08 -31.25 9.22
CA GLU A 19 -62.03 -30.24 9.03
C GLU A 19 -60.73 -30.77 9.68
N GLU A 20 -59.57 -30.47 9.08
CA GLU A 20 -58.27 -30.92 9.61
C GLU A 20 -58.22 -30.70 11.12
N SER A 21 -58.02 -31.78 11.88
CA SER A 21 -57.97 -31.68 13.34
C SER A 21 -56.89 -30.67 13.76
N LEU A 22 -57.13 -29.97 14.86
CA LEU A 22 -56.20 -28.97 15.41
C LEU A 22 -54.77 -29.54 15.56
N ASP A 23 -54.66 -30.84 15.86
CA ASP A 23 -53.40 -31.56 15.95
C ASP A 23 -52.69 -31.73 14.60
N GLU A 24 -53.43 -31.96 13.51
CA GLU A 24 -52.86 -32.04 12.16
C GLU A 24 -52.44 -30.67 11.63
N LEU A 25 -53.23 -29.62 11.92
CA LEU A 25 -52.86 -28.23 11.62
C LEU A 25 -51.57 -27.82 12.34
N ILE A 26 -51.46 -28.13 13.63
CA ILE A 26 -50.25 -27.85 14.42
C ILE A 26 -49.06 -28.66 13.87
N ARG A 27 -49.23 -29.95 13.57
CA ARG A 27 -48.15 -30.77 12.99
C ARG A 27 -47.67 -30.20 11.66
N ARG A 28 -48.59 -29.84 10.75
CA ARG A 28 -48.23 -29.24 9.46
C ARG A 28 -47.49 -27.92 9.64
N GLN A 29 -47.95 -27.07 10.56
CA GLN A 29 -47.34 -25.76 10.81
C GLN A 29 -45.95 -25.87 11.43
N VAL A 30 -45.75 -26.83 12.35
CA VAL A 30 -44.44 -27.12 12.95
C VAL A 30 -43.48 -27.70 11.91
N VAL A 31 -43.94 -28.66 11.09
CA VAL A 31 -43.12 -29.24 10.02
C VAL A 31 -42.75 -28.18 8.98
N ALA A 32 -43.68 -27.31 8.59
CA ALA A 32 -43.41 -26.22 7.65
C ALA A 32 -42.37 -25.24 8.22
N ARG A 33 -42.54 -24.78 9.48
CA ARG A 33 -41.57 -23.88 10.11
C ARG A 33 -40.19 -24.51 10.26
N LEU A 34 -40.12 -25.77 10.70
CA LEU A 34 -38.84 -26.47 10.81
C LEU A 34 -38.18 -26.61 9.43
N THR A 35 -38.95 -26.97 8.41
CA THR A 35 -38.44 -27.10 7.04
C THR A 35 -37.90 -25.76 6.52
N ASP A 36 -38.62 -24.67 6.74
CA ASP A 36 -38.19 -23.33 6.33
C ASP A 36 -36.93 -22.87 7.09
N ASP A 37 -36.85 -23.11 8.39
CA ASP A 37 -35.69 -22.75 9.21
C ASP A 37 -34.46 -23.60 8.84
N TYR A 38 -34.62 -24.90 8.63
CA TYR A 38 -33.55 -25.76 8.15
C TYR A 38 -33.09 -25.36 6.75
N ARG A 39 -34.03 -25.08 5.85
CA ARG A 39 -33.74 -24.62 4.49
C ARG A 39 -32.94 -23.33 4.51
N LYS A 40 -33.37 -22.33 5.28
CA LYS A 40 -32.64 -21.05 5.41
C LYS A 40 -31.24 -21.27 5.98
N ARG A 41 -31.10 -22.02 7.07
CA ARG A 41 -29.79 -22.29 7.68
C ARG A 41 -28.84 -23.03 6.75
N LEU A 42 -29.35 -24.01 6.00
CA LEU A 42 -28.58 -24.77 5.03
C LEU A 42 -28.14 -23.88 3.86
N PHE A 43 -29.05 -23.07 3.30
CA PHE A 43 -28.69 -22.15 2.22
C PHE A 43 -27.68 -21.10 2.67
N THR A 44 -27.83 -20.50 3.87
CA THR A 44 -26.85 -19.52 4.36
C THR A 44 -25.46 -20.13 4.54
N LYS A 45 -25.37 -21.33 5.15
CA LYS A 45 -24.08 -22.02 5.29
C LYS A 45 -23.49 -22.43 3.94
N PHE A 46 -24.34 -22.91 3.04
CA PHE A 46 -23.91 -23.33 1.71
C PHE A 46 -23.41 -22.14 0.89
N ASP A 47 -24.09 -20.99 0.95
CA ASP A 47 -23.68 -19.75 0.29
C ASP A 47 -22.35 -19.23 0.85
N GLU A 48 -22.15 -19.28 2.17
CA GLU A 48 -20.89 -18.91 2.83
C GLU A 48 -19.74 -19.81 2.41
N GLU A 49 -19.94 -21.13 2.41
CA GLU A 49 -18.93 -22.11 2.00
C GLU A 49 -18.63 -22.02 0.50
N LEU A 50 -19.65 -21.86 -0.36
CA LEU A 50 -19.47 -21.65 -1.80
C LEU A 50 -18.71 -20.35 -2.07
N ALA A 51 -19.08 -19.26 -1.40
CA ALA A 51 -18.38 -17.99 -1.58
C ALA A 51 -16.90 -18.10 -1.19
N ALA A 52 -16.60 -18.80 -0.08
CA ALA A 52 -15.24 -19.05 0.36
C ALA A 52 -14.44 -19.90 -0.64
N ILE A 53 -15.05 -20.98 -1.16
CA ILE A 53 -14.42 -21.87 -2.15
C ILE A 53 -14.18 -21.12 -3.47
N ILE A 54 -15.18 -20.40 -3.97
CA ILE A 54 -15.07 -19.60 -5.19
C ILE A 54 -13.98 -18.55 -5.02
N GLN A 55 -13.94 -17.83 -3.90
CA GLN A 55 -12.92 -16.82 -3.65
C GLN A 55 -11.51 -17.44 -3.56
N ALA A 56 -11.37 -18.60 -2.91
CA ALA A 56 -10.10 -19.31 -2.83
C ALA A 56 -9.62 -19.76 -4.22
N GLN A 57 -10.50 -20.35 -5.03
CA GLN A 57 -10.18 -20.80 -6.39
C GLN A 57 -9.85 -19.63 -7.32
N ILE A 58 -10.63 -18.53 -7.26
CA ILE A 58 -10.32 -17.31 -8.01
C ILE A 58 -8.94 -16.79 -7.61
N LYS A 59 -8.63 -16.74 -6.31
CA LYS A 59 -7.34 -16.25 -5.83
C LYS A 59 -6.18 -17.11 -6.34
N GLU A 60 -6.32 -18.43 -6.31
CA GLU A 60 -5.30 -19.36 -6.82
C GLU A 60 -5.13 -19.26 -8.35
N ALA A 61 -6.24 -19.23 -9.08
CA ALA A 61 -6.23 -19.03 -10.53
C ALA A 61 -5.62 -17.68 -10.93
N LEU A 62 -5.91 -16.63 -10.16
CA LEU A 62 -5.36 -15.30 -10.38
C LEU A 62 -3.86 -15.27 -10.01
N GLN A 63 -3.44 -15.87 -8.90
CA GLN A 63 -2.02 -15.96 -8.54
C GLN A 63 -1.18 -16.71 -9.58
N SER A 64 -1.72 -17.77 -10.19
CA SER A 64 -1.02 -18.51 -11.23
C SER A 64 -0.95 -17.77 -12.57
N ARG A 65 -1.99 -17.01 -12.94
CA ARG A 65 -2.06 -16.28 -14.23
C ARG A 65 -1.58 -14.83 -14.17
N MET A 66 -1.54 -14.21 -13.00
CA MET A 66 -1.10 -12.81 -12.87
C MET A 66 0.32 -12.59 -13.38
N PRO A 67 1.31 -13.46 -13.11
CA PRO A 67 2.66 -13.25 -13.64
C PRO A 67 2.70 -13.21 -15.17
N SER A 68 1.95 -14.08 -15.86
CA SER A 68 1.90 -14.08 -17.32
C SER A 68 1.17 -12.87 -17.86
N LEU A 69 0.04 -12.48 -17.24
CA LEU A 69 -0.70 -11.28 -17.65
C LEU A 69 0.13 -10.01 -17.46
N VAL A 70 0.90 -9.93 -16.37
CA VAL A 70 1.82 -8.82 -16.14
C VAL A 70 2.91 -8.84 -17.21
N ASP A 71 3.52 -9.98 -17.51
CA ASP A 71 4.56 -10.05 -18.54
C ASP A 71 4.03 -9.68 -19.94
N ASP A 72 2.82 -10.12 -20.28
CA ASP A 72 2.13 -9.75 -21.51
C ASP A 72 1.92 -8.23 -21.60
N ILE A 73 1.47 -7.60 -20.52
CA ILE A 73 1.28 -6.14 -20.47
C ILE A 73 2.62 -5.40 -20.54
N MET A 74 3.65 -5.89 -19.84
CA MET A 74 4.97 -5.25 -19.81
C MET A 74 5.66 -5.28 -21.18
N ASN A 75 5.43 -6.34 -21.96
CA ASN A 75 6.04 -6.56 -23.27
C ASN A 75 5.15 -6.17 -24.46
N ALA A 76 3.85 -5.93 -24.24
CA ALA A 76 2.94 -5.50 -25.28
C ALA A 76 3.45 -4.22 -25.97
N GLU A 77 3.59 -4.30 -27.29
CA GLU A 77 3.97 -3.17 -28.11
C GLU A 77 2.78 -2.22 -28.26
N TYR A 78 3.03 -0.93 -28.03
CA TYR A 78 2.06 0.13 -28.25
C TYR A 78 2.74 1.33 -28.88
N THR A 79 1.95 2.13 -29.59
CA THR A 79 2.41 3.38 -30.19
C THR A 79 1.90 4.53 -29.35
N PRO A 80 2.72 5.15 -28.48
CA PRO A 80 2.28 6.28 -27.69
C PRO A 80 1.99 7.48 -28.58
N VAL A 81 0.92 8.19 -28.24
CA VAL A 81 0.56 9.47 -28.86
C VAL A 81 0.90 10.60 -27.88
N ASP A 82 1.43 11.71 -28.41
CA ASP A 82 1.65 12.91 -27.62
C ASP A 82 0.33 13.68 -27.36
N GLY A 83 0.39 14.73 -26.53
CA GLY A 83 -0.78 15.59 -26.24
C GLY A 83 -1.38 16.31 -27.45
N TYR A 84 -0.72 16.25 -28.61
CA TYR A 84 -1.16 16.83 -29.88
C TYR A 84 -1.54 15.75 -30.92
N GLY A 85 -1.63 14.48 -30.50
CA GLY A 85 -2.04 13.36 -31.34
C GLY A 85 -0.98 12.85 -32.31
N ARG A 86 0.29 13.23 -32.16
CA ARG A 86 1.37 12.68 -32.99
C ARG A 86 1.80 11.32 -32.47
N ALA A 87 1.81 10.34 -33.36
CA ALA A 87 2.33 9.01 -33.08
C ALA A 87 3.85 9.07 -32.92
N MET A 88 4.35 8.53 -31.81
CA MET A 88 5.77 8.34 -31.57
C MET A 88 6.22 6.95 -32.06
N ALA A 89 7.51 6.63 -31.90
CA ALA A 89 8.00 5.28 -32.19
C ALA A 89 7.30 4.23 -31.30
N SER A 90 6.99 3.07 -31.88
CA SER A 90 6.45 1.92 -31.14
C SER A 90 7.40 1.55 -30.01
N THR A 91 6.85 1.34 -28.82
CA THR A 91 7.59 1.02 -27.60
C THR A 91 6.77 0.03 -26.77
N ASN A 92 7.38 -0.58 -25.76
CA ASN A 92 6.66 -1.38 -24.77
C ASN A 92 6.75 -0.70 -23.40
N PHE A 93 5.87 -1.09 -22.48
CA PHE A 93 5.76 -0.40 -21.19
C PHE A 93 7.06 -0.51 -20.38
N LYS A 94 7.73 -1.66 -20.45
CA LYS A 94 9.05 -1.87 -19.83
C LYS A 94 10.11 -0.89 -20.33
N SER A 95 10.24 -0.73 -21.65
CA SER A 95 11.23 0.17 -22.25
C SER A 95 10.90 1.64 -22.00
N ALA A 96 9.61 2.00 -21.97
CA ALA A 96 9.17 3.34 -21.59
C ALA A 96 9.56 3.68 -20.14
N ILE A 97 9.34 2.77 -19.19
CA ILE A 97 9.77 2.94 -17.79
C ILE A 97 11.30 3.07 -17.71
N ILE A 98 12.04 2.17 -18.35
CA ILE A 98 13.51 2.21 -18.32
C ILE A 98 14.01 3.54 -18.88
N ARG A 99 13.42 4.03 -19.98
CA ARG A 99 13.76 5.32 -20.58
C ARG A 99 13.54 6.46 -19.59
N GLU A 100 12.39 6.49 -18.92
CA GLU A 100 12.03 7.56 -17.98
C GLU A 100 12.95 7.56 -16.75
N ILE A 101 13.17 6.39 -16.15
CA ILE A 101 14.12 6.22 -15.04
C ILE A 101 15.52 6.66 -15.47
N SER A 102 15.94 6.27 -16.67
CA SER A 102 17.25 6.64 -17.21
C SER A 102 17.37 8.14 -17.50
N SER A 103 16.29 8.85 -17.82
CA SER A 103 16.33 10.31 -17.95
C SER A 103 16.35 11.01 -16.60
N GLU A 104 15.67 10.48 -15.59
CA GLU A 104 15.66 11.06 -14.25
C GLU A 104 16.98 10.84 -13.48
N LEU A 105 17.71 9.76 -13.77
CA LEU A 105 18.97 9.41 -13.11
C LEU A 105 20.23 10.00 -13.76
N LYS A 106 20.08 10.85 -14.78
CA LYS A 106 21.24 11.52 -15.42
C LYS A 106 21.48 12.88 -14.81
N TYR A 107 22.74 13.23 -14.56
CA TYR A 107 23.08 14.60 -14.17
C TYR A 107 22.85 15.54 -15.37
N ALA A 108 21.88 16.44 -15.24
CA ALA A 108 21.47 17.37 -16.29
C ALA A 108 21.19 18.74 -15.67
N PRO A 109 22.25 19.55 -15.44
CA PRO A 109 22.11 20.85 -14.82
C PRO A 109 21.36 21.80 -15.75
N LYS A 110 20.20 22.29 -15.29
CA LYS A 110 19.42 23.34 -15.98
C LYS A 110 19.48 24.67 -15.23
N THR A 111 19.18 25.74 -15.96
CA THR A 111 19.17 27.13 -15.45
C THR A 111 18.15 27.32 -14.33
N TYR A 112 16.97 26.69 -14.44
CA TYR A 112 15.91 26.79 -13.43
C TYR A 112 15.88 25.55 -12.52
N GLN A 113 15.73 25.74 -11.21
CA GLN A 113 15.66 24.64 -10.23
C GLN A 113 14.40 23.78 -10.41
N SER A 114 13.27 24.37 -10.79
CA SER A 114 11.99 23.66 -11.01
C SER A 114 12.04 22.66 -12.16
N GLU A 115 13.02 22.76 -13.05
CA GLU A 115 13.18 21.88 -14.21
C GLU A 115 14.27 20.82 -14.02
N GLN A 116 14.95 20.83 -12.86
CA GLN A 116 15.99 19.86 -12.54
C GLN A 116 15.35 18.54 -12.12
N ASN A 117 15.92 17.44 -12.60
CA ASN A 117 15.51 16.12 -12.13
C ASN A 117 15.97 15.90 -10.68
N ALA A 118 15.30 14.98 -10.00
CA ALA A 118 15.57 14.66 -8.60
C ALA A 118 17.04 14.31 -8.35
N PHE A 119 17.67 13.59 -9.29
CA PHE A 119 19.07 13.21 -9.22
C PHE A 119 20.02 14.43 -9.23
N THR A 120 19.83 15.37 -10.15
CA THR A 120 20.65 16.60 -10.22
C THR A 120 20.50 17.44 -8.96
N THR A 121 19.27 17.53 -8.43
CA THR A 121 19.00 18.23 -7.17
C THR A 121 19.72 17.58 -5.99
N ALA A 122 19.67 16.25 -5.88
CA ALA A 122 20.36 15.51 -4.84
C ALA A 122 21.89 15.67 -4.93
N VAL A 123 22.46 15.53 -6.14
CA VAL A 123 23.90 15.74 -6.37
C VAL A 123 24.32 17.16 -6.00
N LYS A 124 23.55 18.17 -6.40
CA LYS A 124 23.83 19.57 -6.02
C LYS A 124 23.74 19.80 -4.52
N GLY A 125 22.81 19.14 -3.82
CA GLY A 125 22.72 19.18 -2.36
C GLY A 125 23.99 18.65 -1.71
N VAL A 126 24.40 17.43 -2.05
CA VAL A 126 25.61 16.79 -1.50
C VAL A 126 26.86 17.61 -1.81
N VAL A 127 27.00 18.08 -3.05
CA VAL A 127 28.15 18.91 -3.48
C VAL A 127 28.13 20.29 -2.82
N ALA A 128 26.99 20.82 -2.39
CA ALA A 128 26.93 22.08 -1.66
C ALA A 128 27.25 21.93 -0.17
N GLU A 129 27.02 20.74 0.41
CA GLU A 129 27.26 20.46 1.83
C GLU A 129 28.73 20.12 2.12
N GLN A 130 29.38 19.32 1.26
CA GLN A 130 30.78 18.91 1.49
C GLN A 130 31.78 20.08 1.58
N PRO A 131 31.76 21.11 0.72
CA PRO A 131 32.67 22.23 0.81
C PRO A 131 32.44 23.11 2.04
N LYS A 132 31.21 23.15 2.55
CA LYS A 132 30.90 23.89 3.79
C LYS A 132 31.50 23.19 4.99
N ALA A 133 31.27 21.88 5.12
CA ALA A 133 31.86 21.07 6.17
C ALA A 133 33.40 21.13 6.14
N PHE A 134 33.99 20.98 4.94
CA PHE A 134 35.44 21.11 4.77
C PHE A 134 35.95 22.50 5.18
N LYS A 135 35.27 23.58 4.78
CA LYS A 135 35.68 24.94 5.14
C LYS A 135 35.64 25.17 6.65
N GLU A 136 34.61 24.68 7.33
CA GLU A 136 34.48 24.77 8.79
C GLU A 136 35.61 24.02 9.51
N GLU A 137 35.86 22.76 9.13
CA GLU A 137 36.95 21.96 9.70
C GLU A 137 38.33 22.58 9.43
N PHE A 138 38.55 23.05 8.20
CA PHE A 138 39.81 23.69 7.81
C PHE A 138 40.06 25.00 8.57
N THR A 139 39.02 25.82 8.76
CA THR A 139 39.14 27.07 9.52
C THR A 139 39.43 26.78 10.99
N ALA A 140 38.78 25.76 11.57
CA ALA A 140 39.05 25.33 12.95
C ALA A 140 40.49 24.85 13.13
N GLN A 141 41.02 24.06 12.19
CA GLN A 141 42.42 23.61 12.23
C GLN A 141 43.40 24.78 12.13
N ILE A 142 43.16 25.72 11.22
CA ILE A 142 44.00 26.92 11.09
C ILE A 142 43.99 27.72 12.39
N ASP A 143 42.81 27.99 12.95
CA ASP A 143 42.68 28.77 14.19
C ASP A 143 43.41 28.10 15.36
N ASP A 144 43.34 26.77 15.49
CA ASP A 144 44.02 26.04 16.56
C ASP A 144 45.55 26.05 16.38
N THR A 145 46.05 25.88 15.16
CA THR A 145 47.49 26.04 14.88
C THR A 145 47.95 27.47 15.11
N PHE A 146 47.19 28.47 14.65
CA PHE A 146 47.52 29.87 14.85
C PHE A 146 47.55 30.26 16.33
N LYS A 147 46.58 29.81 17.14
CA LYS A 147 46.58 30.04 18.59
C LYS A 147 47.77 29.37 19.28
N ARG A 148 48.11 28.13 18.90
CA ARG A 148 49.31 27.45 19.43
C ARG A 148 50.58 28.21 19.09
N ASP A 149 50.76 28.62 17.85
CA ASP A 149 51.95 29.32 17.39
C ASP A 149 52.04 30.73 17.99
N ALA A 150 50.92 31.43 18.11
CA ALA A 150 50.84 32.73 18.78
C ALA A 150 51.18 32.62 20.28
N LEU A 151 50.72 31.57 20.97
CA LEU A 151 51.07 31.31 22.36
C LEU A 151 52.54 30.91 22.50
N ALA A 152 53.06 30.03 21.65
CA ALA A 152 54.47 29.65 21.65
C ALA A 152 55.38 30.86 21.42
N PHE A 153 55.02 31.71 20.47
CA PHE A 153 55.73 32.96 20.19
C PHE A 153 55.64 33.95 21.36
N ALA A 154 54.47 34.11 21.98
CA ALA A 154 54.29 34.98 23.15
C ALA A 154 55.10 34.48 24.35
N VAL A 155 55.11 33.17 24.60
CA VAL A 155 55.93 32.52 25.64
C VAL A 155 57.41 32.72 25.35
N GLN A 156 57.86 32.52 24.11
CA GLN A 156 59.24 32.77 23.71
C GLN A 156 59.65 34.23 23.94
N LYS A 157 58.83 35.20 23.51
CA LYS A 157 59.12 36.63 23.68
C LYS A 157 59.08 37.09 25.13
N LEU A 158 58.20 36.51 25.95
CA LEU A 158 58.18 36.73 27.39
C LEU A 158 59.42 36.13 28.07
N GLY A 159 59.83 34.92 27.69
CA GLY A 159 61.07 34.29 28.18
C GLY A 159 62.32 35.11 27.83
N GLU A 160 62.41 35.59 26.59
CA GLU A 160 63.46 36.51 26.13
C GLU A 160 63.49 37.81 26.96
N ARG A 161 62.32 38.40 27.26
CA ARG A 161 62.21 39.64 28.05
C ARG A 161 62.50 39.45 29.54
N LEU A 162 62.18 38.28 30.09
CA LEU A 162 62.41 37.94 31.50
C LEU A 162 63.82 37.37 31.75
N GLY A 163 64.65 37.23 30.71
CA GLY A 163 66.02 36.72 30.82
C GLY A 163 66.12 35.21 31.06
N LEU A 164 65.00 34.49 30.94
CA LEU A 164 64.94 33.04 31.02
C LEU A 164 65.29 32.49 29.64
N ARG A 165 66.57 32.17 29.40
CA ARG A 165 66.94 31.32 28.26
C ARG A 165 66.36 29.91 28.49
N LEU A 166 65.11 29.70 28.07
CA LEU A 166 64.58 28.36 27.86
C LEU A 166 65.26 27.79 26.63
N GLY A 167 66.33 27.03 26.86
CA GLY A 167 66.85 26.09 25.87
C GLY A 167 65.98 24.84 25.88
N LEU A 168 65.47 24.49 24.69
CA LEU A 168 64.73 23.26 24.33
C LEU A 168 63.38 23.06 25.02
#